data_AF-A0A836KZP3-F1
#
_entry.id   AF-A0A836KZP3-F1
#
_cell.length_a   1.000
_cell.length_b   1.000
_cell.length_c   1.000
_cell.angle_alpha   90.00
_cell.angle_beta   90.00
_cell.angle_gamma   90.00
#
_symmetry.space_group_name_H-M   'P 1'
#
loop_
_entity.id
_entity.type
_entity.pdbx_description
1 polymer ?
#
loop_
_entity_poly.entity_id
_entity_poly.type
_entity_poly.pdbx_seq_one_letter_code
_entity_poly.pdbx_strand_id
1 'polypeptide(L)'
;MLQLAARMREEPMTIPELFVRFLKASTSTARQDMVRLNTSLFTDDVVAALMDAHAQINETLREVKEACRMIDAVSGSLELTGTHVELQPSESRALLDEETILQNFATSLASLLTARENAGPAVPSPTPSLSSANDASSSLVAPQPNAPGAWFTQPSIVFSILSFLSVEEILTEAESVCRSWQSWLLLPDVSRFFWVGCVRREFPLQLKGLLQAAGDDLYCSDWRLLAMLCVSDAENAEDVERGTQAREEGDMAAAALTLSPLQSLHANSGDDSN
;
A
#
# COMPACT_ATOMS: atom_id res chain seq x y z
N MET A 1 -0.55 -39.23 -50.62
CA MET A 1 0.36 -38.71 -49.58
C MET A 1 -0.43 -37.75 -48.70
N LEU A 2 -0.86 -38.20 -47.52
CA LEU A 2 -1.71 -37.45 -46.58
C LEU A 2 -0.97 -37.40 -45.23
N GLN A 3 -0.14 -36.36 -45.01
CA GLN A 3 0.52 -36.17 -43.71
C GLN A 3 1.10 -34.75 -43.49
N LEU A 4 0.40 -33.70 -43.97
CA LEU A 4 0.73 -32.31 -43.64
C LEU A 4 -0.51 -31.49 -43.26
N ALA A 5 -1.45 -32.13 -42.55
CA ALA A 5 -2.73 -31.55 -42.12
C ALA A 5 -2.96 -31.71 -40.60
N ALA A 6 -1.88 -31.76 -39.81
CA ALA A 6 -1.92 -31.88 -38.36
C ALA A 6 -0.74 -31.15 -37.72
N ARG A 7 -1.04 -30.36 -36.67
CA ARG A 7 -0.22 -29.28 -36.08
C ARG A 7 -0.06 -28.08 -37.03
N MET A 8 -0.56 -26.88 -36.72
CA MET A 8 -1.06 -26.37 -35.44
C MET A 8 -2.55 -26.02 -35.53
N ARG A 9 -3.35 -26.46 -34.55
CA ARG A 9 -4.44 -25.60 -34.08
C ARG A 9 -3.73 -24.44 -33.41
N GLU A 10 -3.71 -23.28 -34.05
CA GLU A 10 -3.57 -22.05 -33.29
C GLU A 10 -4.89 -21.91 -32.51
N GLU A 11 -4.85 -22.29 -31.24
CA GLU A 11 -5.87 -21.79 -30.31
C GLU A 11 -5.80 -20.26 -30.35
N PRO A 12 -6.93 -19.55 -30.37
CA PRO A 12 -6.94 -18.10 -30.46
C PRO A 12 -6.26 -17.53 -29.22
N MET A 13 -4.98 -17.18 -29.37
CA MET A 13 -4.12 -16.70 -28.29
C MET A 13 -4.80 -15.51 -27.63
N THR A 14 -5.01 -15.60 -26.32
CA THR A 14 -5.80 -14.59 -25.62
C THR A 14 -5.06 -13.25 -25.61
N ILE A 15 -5.78 -12.14 -25.47
CA ILE A 15 -5.16 -10.80 -25.40
C ILE A 15 -4.04 -10.73 -24.33
N PRO A 16 -4.21 -11.30 -23.11
CA PRO A 16 -3.12 -11.43 -22.15
C PRO A 16 -1.90 -12.20 -22.68
N GLU A 17 -2.10 -13.36 -23.31
CA GLU A 17 -1.01 -14.18 -23.86
C GLU A 17 -0.25 -13.45 -24.98
N LEU A 18 -0.95 -12.69 -25.83
CA LEU A 18 -0.34 -11.84 -26.85
C LEU A 18 0.55 -10.75 -26.23
N PHE A 19 0.10 -10.11 -25.14
CA PHE A 19 0.91 -9.13 -24.42
C PHE A 19 2.12 -9.78 -23.72
N VAL A 20 1.95 -10.87 -22.99
CA VAL A 20 3.07 -11.60 -22.36
C VAL A 20 4.11 -12.01 -23.41
N ARG A 21 3.65 -12.53 -24.56
CA ARG A 21 4.54 -12.94 -25.65
C ARG A 21 5.24 -11.77 -26.33
N PHE A 22 4.59 -10.61 -26.44
CA PHE A 22 5.20 -9.37 -26.96
C PHE A 22 6.29 -8.85 -26.02
N LEU A 23 6.04 -8.86 -24.70
CA LEU A 23 7.00 -8.43 -23.69
C LEU A 23 8.21 -9.37 -23.62
N LYS A 24 7.98 -10.69 -23.57
CA LYS A 24 9.04 -11.72 -23.56
C LYS A 24 9.80 -11.85 -24.89
N ALA A 25 9.33 -11.24 -25.98
CA ALA A 25 10.00 -11.31 -27.28
C ALA A 25 11.38 -10.64 -27.23
N SER A 26 12.44 -11.42 -27.42
CA SER A 26 13.84 -10.98 -27.25
C SER A 26 14.39 -10.17 -28.43
N THR A 27 13.66 -10.09 -29.56
CA THR A 27 14.09 -9.39 -30.78
C THR A 27 13.09 -8.34 -31.22
N SER A 28 13.60 -7.20 -31.71
CA SER A 28 12.76 -6.12 -32.25
C SER A 28 11.95 -6.57 -33.47
N THR A 29 12.47 -7.52 -34.27
CA THR A 29 11.75 -8.10 -35.42
C THR A 29 10.52 -8.89 -34.97
N ALA A 30 10.64 -9.78 -33.98
CA ALA A 30 9.50 -10.54 -33.47
C ALA A 30 8.40 -9.62 -32.89
N ARG A 31 8.80 -8.54 -32.19
CA ARG A 31 7.85 -7.51 -31.72
C ARG A 31 7.14 -6.81 -32.88
N GLN A 32 7.88 -6.37 -33.90
CA GLN A 32 7.30 -5.70 -35.07
C GLN A 32 6.34 -6.61 -35.85
N ASP A 33 6.64 -7.89 -35.99
CA ASP A 33 5.77 -8.84 -36.67
C ASP A 33 4.49 -9.11 -35.86
N MET A 34 4.56 -9.16 -34.53
CA MET A 34 3.38 -9.24 -33.66
C MET A 34 2.47 -8.00 -33.76
N VAL A 35 3.06 -6.80 -33.80
CA VAL A 35 2.32 -5.54 -34.00
C VAL A 35 1.62 -5.52 -35.36
N ARG A 36 2.32 -5.93 -36.43
CA ARG A 36 1.77 -6.02 -37.80
C ARG A 36 0.63 -7.03 -37.93
N LEU A 37 0.66 -8.12 -37.16
CA LEU A 37 -0.39 -9.14 -37.17
C LEU A 37 -1.63 -8.72 -36.34
N ASN A 38 -1.50 -7.75 -35.44
CA ASN A 38 -2.52 -7.39 -34.44
C ASN A 38 -2.69 -5.86 -34.33
N THR A 39 -2.76 -5.16 -35.47
CA THR A 39 -2.72 -3.68 -35.55
C THR A 39 -3.88 -2.96 -34.85
N SER A 40 -5.00 -3.64 -34.61
CA SER A 40 -6.13 -3.11 -33.82
C SER A 40 -5.89 -3.14 -32.31
N LEU A 41 -4.96 -3.97 -31.84
CA LEU A 41 -4.62 -4.15 -30.43
C LEU A 41 -3.32 -3.43 -30.05
N PHE A 42 -2.33 -3.45 -30.95
CA PHE A 42 -1.03 -2.79 -30.78
C PHE A 42 -0.98 -1.48 -31.58
N THR A 43 -1.74 -0.49 -31.13
CA THR A 43 -1.58 0.91 -31.57
C THR A 43 -0.30 1.52 -30.97
N ASP A 44 0.24 2.57 -31.59
CA ASP A 44 1.55 3.14 -31.18
C ASP A 44 1.58 3.58 -29.71
N ASP A 45 0.47 4.08 -29.16
CA ASP A 45 0.29 4.44 -27.75
C ASP A 45 0.30 3.21 -26.83
N VAL A 46 -0.37 2.11 -27.23
CA VAL A 46 -0.36 0.84 -26.49
C VAL A 46 1.03 0.19 -26.53
N VAL A 47 1.72 0.24 -27.67
CA VAL A 47 3.09 -0.27 -27.81
C VAL A 47 4.08 0.50 -26.93
N ALA A 48 3.98 1.84 -26.91
CA ALA A 48 4.80 2.67 -26.03
C ALA A 48 4.52 2.36 -24.54
N ALA A 49 3.24 2.34 -24.14
CA ALA A 49 2.86 2.04 -22.76
C ALA A 49 3.27 0.63 -22.31
N LEU A 50 3.19 -0.38 -23.20
CA LEU A 50 3.68 -1.74 -22.92
C LEU A 50 5.20 -1.77 -22.71
N MET A 51 5.95 -1.04 -23.53
CA MET A 51 7.41 -0.95 -23.41
C MET A 51 7.84 -0.23 -22.12
N ASP A 52 7.16 0.86 -21.76
CA ASP A 52 7.42 1.60 -20.51
C ASP A 52 7.04 0.77 -19.28
N ALA A 53 5.87 0.12 -19.28
CA ALA A 53 5.46 -0.78 -18.20
C ALA A 53 6.43 -1.96 -18.04
N HIS A 54 6.96 -2.51 -19.14
CA HIS A 54 7.97 -3.56 -19.09
C HIS A 54 9.30 -3.06 -18.53
N ALA A 55 9.72 -1.84 -18.85
CA ALA A 55 10.91 -1.24 -18.24
C ALA A 55 10.72 -1.06 -16.72
N GLN A 56 9.54 -0.59 -16.28
CA GLN A 56 9.20 -0.44 -14.86
C GLN A 56 9.16 -1.79 -14.13
N ILE A 57 8.51 -2.82 -14.71
CA ILE A 57 8.47 -4.18 -14.12
C ILE A 57 9.88 -4.75 -13.94
N ASN A 58 10.76 -4.59 -14.92
CA ASN A 58 12.15 -5.05 -14.83
C ASN A 58 12.95 -4.29 -13.77
N GLU A 59 12.74 -2.97 -13.64
CA GLU A 59 13.41 -2.16 -12.62
C GLU A 59 12.92 -2.50 -11.21
N THR A 60 11.61 -2.64 -10.99
CA THR A 60 11.06 -3.11 -9.71
C THR A 60 11.57 -4.52 -9.38
N LEU A 61 11.66 -5.43 -10.36
CA LEU A 61 12.26 -6.76 -10.15
C LEU A 61 13.76 -6.68 -9.80
N ARG A 62 14.50 -5.68 -10.32
CA ARG A 62 15.89 -5.43 -9.97
C ARG A 62 16.01 -4.94 -8.53
N GLU A 63 15.18 -3.98 -8.12
CA GLU A 63 15.12 -3.43 -6.76
C GLU A 63 14.71 -4.50 -5.73
N VAL A 64 13.71 -5.33 -6.04
CA VAL A 64 13.30 -6.45 -5.16
C VAL A 64 14.42 -7.47 -5.00
N LYS A 65 15.14 -7.83 -6.09
CA LYS A 65 16.32 -8.71 -6.00
C LYS A 65 17.44 -8.10 -5.14
N GLU A 66 17.64 -6.79 -5.23
CA GLU A 66 18.62 -6.05 -4.43
C GLU A 66 18.21 -5.99 -2.95
N ALA A 67 16.93 -5.75 -2.65
CA ALA A 67 16.37 -5.78 -1.31
C ALA A 67 16.47 -7.18 -0.66
N CYS A 68 16.07 -8.25 -1.35
CA CYS A 68 16.26 -9.62 -0.88
C CYS A 68 17.73 -9.92 -0.57
N ARG A 69 18.65 -9.53 -1.46
CA ARG A 69 20.10 -9.70 -1.24
C ARG A 69 20.62 -8.93 -0.02
N MET A 70 20.08 -7.74 0.25
CA MET A 70 20.44 -6.97 1.46
C MET A 70 19.91 -7.66 2.73
N ILE A 71 18.69 -8.19 2.70
CA ILE A 71 18.12 -8.97 3.82
C ILE A 71 18.99 -10.20 4.09
N ASP A 72 19.29 -11.00 3.06
CA ASP A 72 20.14 -12.19 3.20
C ASP A 72 21.54 -11.85 3.74
N ALA A 73 22.13 -10.72 3.32
CA ALA A 73 23.43 -10.26 3.80
C ALA A 73 23.41 -9.78 5.26
N VAL A 74 22.32 -9.13 5.71
CA VAL A 74 22.14 -8.71 7.10
C VAL A 74 21.87 -9.92 7.99
N SER A 75 21.02 -10.84 7.57
CA SER A 75 20.75 -12.10 8.27
C SER A 75 21.99 -12.97 8.42
N GLY A 76 22.82 -13.07 7.37
CA GLY A 76 24.12 -13.76 7.43
C GLY A 76 25.16 -13.06 8.32
N SER A 77 25.00 -11.75 8.58
CA SER A 77 25.83 -11.00 9.52
C SER A 77 25.33 -11.06 10.97
N LEU A 78 24.14 -11.62 11.22
CA LEU A 78 23.51 -11.68 12.55
C LEU A 78 23.86 -12.97 13.29
N GLU A 79 25.15 -13.29 13.42
CA GLU A 79 25.64 -14.49 14.15
C GLU A 79 25.32 -14.48 15.67
N LEU A 80 24.72 -13.39 16.19
CA LEU A 80 24.43 -13.19 17.62
C LEU A 80 23.19 -13.91 18.17
N THR A 81 22.26 -14.39 17.32
CA THR A 81 21.01 -15.04 17.78
C THR A 81 20.93 -16.54 17.48
N GLY A 82 21.89 -17.11 16.75
CA GLY A 82 21.95 -18.55 16.45
C GLY A 82 20.86 -19.10 15.53
N THR A 83 20.00 -18.23 14.97
CA THR A 83 18.94 -18.57 14.01
C THR A 83 19.16 -17.83 12.69
N HIS A 84 19.38 -18.59 11.62
CA HIS A 84 19.53 -18.04 10.28
C HIS A 84 18.16 -17.63 9.72
N VAL A 85 17.99 -16.35 9.38
CA VAL A 85 16.71 -15.81 8.86
C VAL A 85 16.82 -15.59 7.35
N GLU A 86 16.59 -16.64 6.58
CA GLU A 86 16.40 -16.58 5.12
C GLU A 86 14.92 -16.34 4.79
N LEU A 87 14.66 -15.62 3.69
CA LEU A 87 13.34 -15.61 3.05
C LEU A 87 12.99 -17.04 2.62
N GLN A 88 11.76 -17.49 2.89
CA GLN A 88 11.37 -18.85 2.51
C GLN A 88 11.42 -19.04 0.98
N PRO A 89 11.71 -20.25 0.48
CA PRO A 89 11.67 -20.56 -0.95
C PRO A 89 10.32 -20.32 -1.64
N SER A 90 9.24 -20.21 -0.86
CA SER A 90 7.90 -19.79 -1.27
C SER A 90 7.78 -18.28 -1.45
N GLU A 91 8.33 -17.49 -0.53
CA GLU A 91 8.27 -16.02 -0.51
C GLU A 91 9.15 -15.43 -1.62
N SER A 92 10.39 -15.91 -1.72
CA SER A 92 11.31 -15.56 -2.82
C SER A 92 10.72 -15.90 -4.19
N ARG A 93 10.02 -17.04 -4.33
CA ARG A 93 9.35 -17.40 -5.59
C ARG A 93 8.15 -16.50 -5.89
N ALA A 94 7.36 -16.13 -4.89
CA ALA A 94 6.21 -15.23 -5.09
C ALA A 94 6.63 -13.80 -5.49
N LEU A 95 7.77 -13.32 -4.99
CA LEU A 95 8.29 -11.98 -5.26
C LEU A 95 9.14 -11.86 -6.54
N LEU A 96 9.70 -12.97 -7.03
CA LEU A 96 10.68 -12.98 -8.13
C LEU A 96 10.20 -13.70 -9.40
N ASP A 97 8.99 -14.27 -9.42
CA ASP A 97 8.45 -14.93 -10.60
C ASP A 97 7.92 -13.91 -11.64
N GLU A 98 8.84 -13.53 -12.53
CA GLU A 98 8.61 -12.70 -13.71
C GLU A 98 7.45 -13.21 -14.58
N GLU A 99 7.21 -14.53 -14.68
CA GLU A 99 6.13 -15.07 -15.50
C GLU A 99 4.76 -14.77 -14.90
N THR A 100 4.58 -15.02 -13.59
CA THR A 100 3.36 -14.64 -12.86
C THR A 100 3.13 -13.12 -12.88
N ILE A 101 4.17 -12.30 -12.73
CA ILE A 101 4.06 -10.83 -12.74
C ILE A 101 3.61 -10.32 -14.12
N LEU A 102 4.25 -10.78 -15.20
CA LEU A 102 3.87 -10.41 -16.57
C LEU A 102 2.45 -10.89 -16.92
N GLN A 103 2.06 -12.08 -16.48
CA GLN A 103 0.73 -12.63 -16.74
C GLN A 103 -0.37 -11.92 -15.97
N ASN A 104 -0.12 -11.52 -14.71
CA ASN A 104 -1.04 -10.67 -13.94
C ASN A 104 -1.21 -9.30 -14.62
N PHE A 105 -0.10 -8.63 -14.96
CA PHE A 105 -0.12 -7.35 -15.68
C PHE A 105 -0.91 -7.44 -17.00
N ALA A 106 -0.63 -8.44 -17.82
CA ALA A 106 -1.30 -8.64 -19.09
C ALA A 106 -2.80 -8.95 -18.94
N THR A 107 -3.19 -9.66 -17.88
CA THR A 107 -4.60 -9.95 -17.55
C THR A 107 -5.35 -8.69 -17.13
N SER A 108 -4.74 -7.85 -16.29
CA SER A 108 -5.27 -6.54 -15.90
C SER A 108 -5.37 -5.58 -17.09
N LEU A 109 -4.38 -5.56 -17.99
CA LEU A 109 -4.43 -4.72 -19.18
C LEU A 109 -5.54 -5.17 -20.14
N ALA A 110 -5.71 -6.47 -20.35
CA ALA A 110 -6.78 -7.00 -21.20
C ALA A 110 -8.19 -6.72 -20.65
N SER A 111 -8.37 -6.76 -19.33
CA SER A 111 -9.66 -6.43 -18.71
C SER A 111 -9.98 -4.93 -18.82
N LEU A 112 -8.98 -4.05 -18.67
CA LEU A 112 -9.12 -2.61 -18.89
C LEU A 112 -9.43 -2.26 -20.35
N LEU A 113 -8.80 -2.92 -21.32
CA LEU A 113 -9.11 -2.72 -22.74
C LEU A 113 -10.53 -3.21 -23.08
N THR A 114 -10.92 -4.38 -22.58
CA THR A 114 -12.30 -4.90 -22.70
C THR A 114 -13.32 -3.93 -22.06
N ALA A 115 -13.00 -3.35 -20.90
CA ALA A 115 -13.85 -2.36 -20.24
C ALA A 115 -13.98 -1.06 -21.06
N ARG A 116 -12.88 -0.59 -21.67
CA ARG A 116 -12.86 0.58 -22.57
C ARG A 116 -13.70 0.35 -23.83
N GLU A 117 -13.62 -0.84 -24.42
CA GLU A 117 -14.41 -1.21 -25.60
C GLU A 117 -15.91 -1.25 -25.28
N ASN A 118 -16.28 -1.85 -24.14
CA ASN A 118 -17.67 -1.91 -23.65
C ASN A 118 -18.24 -0.54 -23.21
N ALA A 119 -17.40 0.40 -22.76
CA ALA A 119 -17.82 1.74 -22.35
C ALA A 119 -18.04 2.71 -23.53
N GLY A 120 -17.55 2.36 -24.73
CA GLY A 120 -17.57 3.24 -25.90
C GLY A 120 -16.59 4.42 -25.81
N PRO A 121 -16.54 5.27 -26.86
CA PRO A 121 -15.65 6.42 -26.86
C PRO A 121 -16.11 7.46 -25.83
N ALA A 122 -15.36 7.57 -24.73
CA ALA A 122 -15.59 8.60 -23.72
C ALA A 122 -15.47 9.99 -24.35
N VAL A 123 -16.61 10.69 -24.46
CA VAL A 123 -16.64 12.11 -24.80
C VAL A 123 -15.87 12.85 -23.70
N PRO A 124 -14.81 13.62 -24.00
CA PRO A 124 -14.09 14.36 -22.98
C PRO A 124 -14.98 15.47 -22.43
N SER A 125 -15.47 15.28 -21.20
CA SER A 125 -16.21 16.28 -20.46
C SER A 125 -15.37 17.55 -20.30
N PRO A 126 -15.83 18.73 -20.77
CA PRO A 126 -15.10 19.97 -20.53
C PRO A 126 -15.15 20.30 -19.04
N THR A 127 -13.99 20.28 -18.38
CA THR A 127 -13.86 20.78 -17.01
C THR A 127 -14.15 22.29 -16.99
N PRO A 128 -14.96 22.79 -16.05
CA PRO A 128 -15.34 24.19 -16.03
C PRO A 128 -14.14 25.06 -15.61
N SER A 129 -13.61 25.85 -16.54
CA SER A 129 -12.61 26.87 -16.27
C SER A 129 -13.20 27.98 -15.38
N LEU A 130 -12.91 27.93 -14.09
CA LEU A 130 -13.13 29.07 -13.19
C LEU A 130 -12.05 30.13 -13.45
N SER A 131 -12.46 31.27 -13.98
CA SER A 131 -11.62 32.45 -14.22
C SER A 131 -12.21 33.67 -13.49
N SER A 132 -11.33 34.62 -13.16
CA SER A 132 -11.56 35.85 -12.35
C SER A 132 -11.73 35.62 -10.84
N ALA A 133 -11.13 36.44 -9.96
CA ALA A 133 -10.11 37.49 -10.19
C ALA A 133 -9.39 37.86 -8.88
N ASN A 134 -8.08 38.14 -8.95
CA ASN A 134 -7.52 39.44 -8.52
C ASN A 134 -6.02 39.56 -8.85
N ASP A 135 -5.59 40.79 -9.13
CA ASP A 135 -4.25 41.12 -9.61
C ASP A 135 -3.15 41.03 -8.56
N ALA A 136 -2.03 40.39 -8.93
CA ALA A 136 -0.69 40.77 -8.48
C ALA A 136 0.33 40.40 -9.56
N SER A 137 0.93 41.41 -10.21
CA SER A 137 1.94 41.19 -11.25
C SER A 137 3.26 40.69 -10.69
N SER A 138 3.76 39.57 -11.21
CA SER A 138 5.12 39.53 -11.76
C SER A 138 5.26 38.45 -12.84
N SER A 139 6.09 38.73 -13.83
CA SER A 139 6.22 37.94 -15.05
C SER A 139 7.13 36.72 -14.85
N LEU A 140 6.74 35.54 -15.37
CA LEU A 140 7.47 34.84 -16.45
C LEU A 140 6.88 33.45 -16.78
N VAL A 141 6.87 33.12 -18.08
CA VAL A 141 6.60 31.80 -18.70
C VAL A 141 5.14 31.30 -18.63
N ALA A 142 4.56 31.06 -19.82
CA ALA A 142 3.27 30.39 -19.97
C ALA A 142 3.35 28.91 -19.58
N PRO A 143 2.29 28.30 -19.01
CA PRO A 143 2.30 26.88 -18.68
C PRO A 143 2.43 26.03 -19.96
N GLN A 144 3.56 25.35 -20.09
CA GLN A 144 3.70 24.21 -20.99
C GLN A 144 2.62 23.15 -20.65
N PRO A 145 2.10 22.40 -21.63
CA PRO A 145 1.28 21.23 -21.33
C PRO A 145 2.15 20.25 -20.54
N ASN A 146 1.80 20.02 -19.27
CA ASN A 146 2.61 19.24 -18.35
C ASN A 146 2.88 17.85 -18.94
N ALA A 147 4.16 17.51 -19.14
CA ALA A 147 4.58 16.12 -19.11
C ALA A 147 4.12 15.50 -17.78
N PRO A 148 3.79 14.20 -17.72
CA PRO A 148 3.40 13.55 -16.47
C PRO A 148 4.57 13.58 -15.49
N GLY A 149 4.57 14.57 -14.61
CA GLY A 149 5.56 14.69 -13.53
C GLY A 149 5.49 13.46 -12.65
N ALA A 150 6.65 12.97 -12.20
CA ALA A 150 6.75 11.75 -11.41
C ALA A 150 5.76 11.78 -10.23
N TRP A 151 5.08 10.66 -9.96
CA TRP A 151 3.93 10.61 -9.05
C TRP A 151 4.22 11.20 -7.66
N PHE A 152 5.46 11.03 -7.17
CA PHE A 152 5.92 11.55 -5.87
C PHE A 152 6.07 13.08 -5.81
N THR A 153 6.00 13.79 -6.94
CA THR A 153 5.97 15.27 -6.99
C THR A 153 4.55 15.85 -6.97
N GLN A 154 3.52 15.00 -6.89
CA GLN A 154 2.11 15.41 -6.93
C GLN A 154 1.45 15.19 -5.56
N PRO A 155 1.12 16.26 -4.80
CA PRO A 155 0.58 16.14 -3.45
C PRO A 155 -0.70 15.29 -3.37
N SER A 156 -1.59 15.42 -4.38
CA SER A 156 -2.84 14.66 -4.45
C SER A 156 -2.65 13.16 -4.56
N ILE A 157 -1.66 12.71 -5.34
CA ILE A 157 -1.33 11.28 -5.47
C ILE A 157 -0.67 10.80 -4.17
N VAL A 158 0.29 11.56 -3.63
CA VAL A 158 0.96 11.23 -2.37
C VAL A 158 -0.03 11.12 -1.20
N PHE A 159 -0.94 12.07 -1.03
CA PHE A 159 -2.00 11.97 -0.02
C PHE A 159 -2.95 10.80 -0.24
N SER A 160 -3.23 10.42 -1.49
CA SER A 160 -4.04 9.23 -1.78
C SER A 160 -3.32 7.96 -1.32
N ILE A 161 -2.01 7.87 -1.51
CA ILE A 161 -1.17 6.75 -1.04
C ILE A 161 -1.04 6.76 0.49
N LEU A 162 -0.75 7.92 1.09
CA LEU A 162 -0.65 8.04 2.55
C LEU A 162 -1.97 7.74 3.28
N SER A 163 -3.13 7.91 2.62
CA SER A 163 -4.44 7.61 3.22
C SER A 163 -4.68 6.12 3.52
N PHE A 164 -3.77 5.23 3.14
CA PHE A 164 -3.78 3.82 3.51
C PHE A 164 -3.02 3.52 4.82
N LEU A 165 -2.10 4.39 5.26
CA LEU A 165 -1.34 4.24 6.52
C LEU A 165 -2.17 4.68 7.73
N SER A 166 -1.76 4.36 8.96
CA SER A 166 -2.36 4.91 10.19
C SER A 166 -2.01 6.38 10.38
N VAL A 167 -2.84 7.15 11.11
CA VAL A 167 -2.50 8.55 11.44
C VAL A 167 -1.19 8.66 12.23
N GLU A 168 -0.92 7.70 13.11
CA GLU A 168 0.35 7.60 13.85
C GLU A 168 1.54 7.46 12.89
N GLU A 169 1.53 6.47 11.99
CA GLU A 169 2.59 6.25 10.98
C GLU A 169 2.81 7.47 10.08
N ILE A 170 1.75 8.21 9.75
CA ILE A 170 1.88 9.43 8.94
C ILE A 170 2.60 10.53 9.72
N LEU A 171 2.26 10.71 11.00
CA LEU A 171 2.82 11.75 11.87
C LEU A 171 4.27 11.46 12.28
N THR A 172 4.62 10.19 12.53
CA THR A 172 5.95 9.77 12.98
C THR A 172 6.92 9.52 11.83
N GLU A 173 6.52 8.69 10.86
CA GLU A 173 7.40 8.22 9.78
C GLU A 173 7.24 9.06 8.51
N ALA A 174 6.03 9.18 7.95
CA ALA A 174 5.84 9.74 6.60
C ALA A 174 6.29 11.20 6.47
N GLU A 175 6.20 11.99 7.54
CA GLU A 175 6.69 13.37 7.58
C GLU A 175 8.21 13.48 7.56
N SER A 176 8.92 12.47 8.07
CA SER A 176 10.38 12.45 8.11
C SER A 176 11.01 12.10 6.75
N VAL A 177 10.26 11.39 5.88
CA VAL A 177 10.71 10.85 4.59
C VAL A 177 11.34 11.92 3.70
N CYS A 178 10.68 13.06 3.49
CA CYS A 178 11.26 14.16 2.73
C CYS A 178 10.61 15.53 3.02
N ARG A 179 11.38 16.59 2.76
CA ARG A 179 10.94 17.99 2.96
C ARG A 179 9.68 18.36 2.17
N SER A 180 9.46 17.76 1.00
CA SER A 180 8.26 18.02 0.19
C SER A 180 7.01 17.48 0.88
N TRP A 181 7.06 16.23 1.34
CA TRP A 181 5.94 15.59 2.05
C TRP A 181 5.67 16.30 3.37
N GLN A 182 6.71 16.59 4.15
CA GLN A 182 6.62 17.42 5.35
C GLN A 182 5.91 18.75 5.05
N SER A 183 6.38 19.51 4.05
CA SER A 183 5.79 20.79 3.67
C SER A 183 4.32 20.68 3.28
N TRP A 184 3.92 19.63 2.57
CA TRP A 184 2.52 19.44 2.16
C TRP A 184 1.64 19.01 3.34
N LEU A 185 2.12 18.09 4.19
CA LEU A 185 1.40 17.59 5.37
C LEU A 185 1.20 18.68 6.44
N LEU A 186 2.14 19.62 6.57
CA LEU A 186 2.08 20.73 7.51
C LEU A 186 1.27 21.95 7.00
N LEU A 187 1.12 22.17 5.69
CA LEU A 187 0.35 23.33 5.18
C LEU A 187 -1.16 23.08 5.22
N PRO A 188 -1.97 23.82 6.00
CA PRO A 188 -3.41 23.57 6.10
C PRO A 188 -4.13 23.68 4.76
N ASP A 189 -3.79 24.66 3.92
CA ASP A 189 -4.40 24.87 2.60
C ASP A 189 -4.20 23.68 1.64
N VAL A 190 -3.19 22.84 1.91
CA VAL A 190 -2.82 21.68 1.10
C VAL A 190 -3.35 20.38 1.73
N SER A 191 -3.14 20.16 3.03
CA SER A 191 -3.45 18.90 3.70
C SER A 191 -4.80 18.84 4.44
N ARG A 192 -5.57 19.94 4.55
CA ARG A 192 -6.84 19.97 5.30
C ARG A 192 -7.77 18.81 4.99
N PHE A 193 -8.07 18.57 3.72
CA PHE A 193 -9.01 17.50 3.32
C PHE A 193 -8.44 16.10 3.54
N PHE A 194 -7.12 15.94 3.46
CA PHE A 194 -6.44 14.70 3.80
C PHE A 194 -6.60 14.38 5.29
N TRP A 195 -6.27 15.33 6.18
CA TRP A 195 -6.41 15.14 7.63
C TRP A 195 -7.88 14.95 8.07
N VAL A 196 -8.84 15.68 7.48
CA VAL A 196 -10.28 15.41 7.66
C VAL A 196 -10.63 13.95 7.29
N GLY A 197 -10.09 13.46 6.17
CA GLY A 197 -10.28 12.10 5.70
C GLY A 197 -9.76 11.06 6.69
N CYS A 198 -8.52 11.23 7.16
CA CYS A 198 -7.89 10.32 8.11
C CYS A 198 -8.60 10.31 9.48
N VAL A 199 -8.89 11.48 10.06
CA VAL A 199 -9.62 11.59 11.34
C VAL A 199 -11.00 10.93 11.26
N ARG A 200 -11.73 11.13 10.15
CA ARG A 200 -13.05 10.50 9.96
C ARG A 200 -12.97 8.98 9.77
N ARG A 201 -11.88 8.48 9.17
CA ARG A 201 -11.65 7.03 8.93
C ARG A 201 -11.33 6.30 10.23
N GLU A 202 -10.46 6.88 11.06
CA GLU A 202 -9.77 6.18 12.15
C GLU A 202 -10.29 6.56 13.53
N PHE A 203 -10.75 7.81 13.71
CA PHE A 203 -11.24 8.34 14.98
C PHE A 203 -12.70 8.83 14.92
N PRO A 204 -13.66 8.03 14.40
CA PRO A 204 -15.04 8.48 14.20
C PRO A 204 -15.79 8.78 15.51
N LEU A 205 -15.38 8.17 16.63
CA LEU A 205 -15.97 8.41 17.96
C LEU A 205 -15.49 9.73 18.56
N GLN A 206 -14.18 9.98 18.50
CA GLN A 206 -13.54 11.23 18.91
C GLN A 206 -14.07 12.40 18.07
N LEU A 207 -14.14 12.23 16.75
CA LEU A 207 -14.73 13.20 15.82
C LEU A 207 -16.19 13.52 16.18
N LYS A 208 -17.00 12.51 16.57
CA LYS A 208 -18.38 12.74 17.01
C LYS A 208 -18.44 13.54 18.31
N GLY A 209 -17.55 13.28 19.27
CA GLY A 209 -17.43 14.06 20.50
C GLY A 209 -17.01 15.51 20.23
N LEU A 210 -16.02 15.71 19.37
CA LEU A 210 -15.55 17.04 18.94
C LEU A 210 -16.64 17.84 18.22
N LEU A 211 -17.42 17.22 17.32
CA LEU A 211 -18.56 17.86 16.67
C LEU A 211 -19.66 18.27 17.66
N GLN A 212 -19.87 17.48 18.73
CA GLN A 212 -20.83 17.81 19.79
C GLN A 212 -20.34 18.94 20.71
N ALA A 213 -19.02 19.13 20.85
CA ALA A 213 -18.43 20.15 21.71
C ALA A 213 -18.16 21.49 20.99
N ALA A 214 -17.70 21.45 19.74
CA ALA A 214 -17.26 22.63 18.98
C ALA A 214 -18.23 23.07 17.88
N GLY A 215 -19.16 22.21 17.43
CA GLY A 215 -20.12 22.54 16.38
C GLY A 215 -19.45 22.95 15.06
N ASP A 216 -19.94 24.04 14.45
CA ASP A 216 -19.48 24.52 13.14
C ASP A 216 -18.03 25.06 13.17
N ASP A 217 -17.51 25.46 14.33
CA ASP A 217 -16.12 25.93 14.51
C ASP A 217 -15.07 24.79 14.45
N LEU A 218 -15.50 23.54 14.29
CA LEU A 218 -14.62 22.43 13.91
C LEU A 218 -14.27 22.48 12.40
N TYR A 219 -15.12 23.15 11.60
CA TYR A 219 -14.68 23.74 10.33
C TYR A 219 -13.84 25.01 10.64
N CYS A 220 -13.03 25.46 9.70
CA CYS A 220 -11.88 26.35 9.95
C CYS A 220 -10.74 25.76 10.83
N SER A 221 -11.02 25.01 11.91
CA SER A 221 -10.00 24.40 12.81
C SER A 221 -8.86 23.63 12.11
N ASP A 222 -7.71 23.49 12.76
CA ASP A 222 -6.54 22.74 12.27
C ASP A 222 -6.74 21.23 12.44
N TRP A 223 -6.98 20.55 11.31
CA TRP A 223 -7.24 19.11 11.26
C TRP A 223 -6.02 18.24 11.52
N ARG A 224 -4.82 18.78 11.32
CA ARG A 224 -3.57 18.09 11.68
C ARG A 224 -3.40 18.04 13.19
N LEU A 225 -3.67 19.16 13.88
CA LEU A 225 -3.65 19.21 15.34
C LEU A 225 -4.73 18.30 15.95
N LEU A 226 -5.93 18.29 15.37
CA LEU A 226 -6.99 17.35 15.78
C LEU A 226 -6.57 15.89 15.57
N ALA A 227 -5.88 15.56 14.48
CA ALA A 227 -5.36 14.21 14.24
C ALA A 227 -4.32 13.79 15.30
N MET A 228 -3.38 14.67 15.65
CA MET A 228 -2.41 14.43 16.74
C MET A 228 -3.11 14.20 18.09
N LEU A 229 -4.11 15.02 18.43
CA LEU A 229 -4.88 14.87 19.67
C LEU A 229 -5.63 13.53 19.71
N CYS A 230 -6.24 13.09 18.60
CA CYS A 230 -6.93 11.80 18.55
C CYS A 230 -5.98 10.60 18.71
N VAL A 231 -4.74 10.67 18.22
CA VAL A 231 -3.72 9.63 18.47
C VAL A 231 -3.36 9.60 19.95
N SER A 232 -3.00 10.74 20.55
CA SER A 232 -2.64 10.79 21.97
C SER A 232 -3.79 10.36 22.90
N ASP A 233 -5.04 10.68 22.57
CA ASP A 233 -6.20 10.20 23.33
C ASP A 233 -6.41 8.68 23.18
N ALA A 234 -6.05 8.08 22.04
CA ALA A 234 -6.12 6.63 21.82
C ALA A 234 -5.02 5.88 22.59
N GLU A 235 -3.77 6.36 22.54
CA GLU A 235 -2.64 5.83 23.34
C GLU A 235 -2.98 5.80 24.83
N ASN A 236 -3.51 6.92 25.35
CA ASN A 236 -3.93 7.03 26.76
C ASN A 236 -5.10 6.08 27.11
N ALA A 237 -6.01 5.79 26.18
CA ALA A 237 -7.08 4.83 26.40
C ALA A 237 -6.56 3.39 26.50
N GLU A 238 -5.64 3.00 25.60
CA GLU A 238 -5.02 1.67 25.63
C GLU A 238 -4.20 1.43 26.91
N ASP A 239 -3.43 2.42 27.36
CA ASP A 239 -2.66 2.31 28.60
C ASP A 239 -3.54 2.25 29.86
N VAL A 240 -4.70 2.92 29.85
CA VAL A 240 -5.70 2.78 30.92
C VAL A 240 -6.33 1.38 30.91
N GLU A 241 -6.73 0.85 29.76
CA GLU A 241 -7.29 -0.51 29.67
C GLU A 241 -6.27 -1.58 30.08
N ARG A 242 -5.03 -1.48 29.60
CA ARG A 242 -3.90 -2.34 29.97
C ARG A 242 -3.59 -2.26 31.47
N GLY A 243 -3.64 -1.06 32.05
CA GLY A 243 -3.51 -0.82 33.48
C GLY A 243 -4.65 -1.40 34.33
N THR A 244 -5.88 -1.44 33.81
CA THR A 244 -7.00 -2.09 34.49
C THR A 244 -6.94 -3.61 34.42
N GLN A 245 -6.58 -4.21 33.28
CA GLN A 245 -6.44 -5.66 33.13
C GLN A 245 -5.36 -6.23 34.08
N ALA A 246 -4.18 -5.59 34.14
CA ALA A 246 -3.11 -5.97 35.05
C ALA A 246 -3.52 -5.90 36.54
N ARG A 247 -4.50 -5.05 36.88
CA ARG A 247 -5.02 -4.89 38.24
C ARG A 247 -6.10 -5.93 38.58
N GLU A 248 -6.96 -6.28 37.62
CA GLU A 248 -7.94 -7.36 37.79
C GLU A 248 -7.27 -8.74 37.87
N GLU A 249 -6.22 -8.99 37.09
CA GLU A 249 -5.40 -10.21 37.24
C GLU A 249 -4.68 -10.26 38.60
N GLY A 250 -4.19 -9.11 39.08
CA GLY A 250 -3.58 -8.98 40.40
C GLY A 250 -4.54 -9.29 41.57
N ASP A 251 -5.74 -8.72 41.54
CA ASP A 251 -6.77 -8.99 42.56
C ASP A 251 -7.33 -10.42 42.46
N MET A 252 -7.43 -11.00 41.25
CA MET A 252 -7.84 -12.40 41.09
C MET A 252 -6.79 -13.39 41.61
N ALA A 253 -5.49 -13.09 41.41
CA ALA A 253 -4.39 -13.86 42.00
C ALA A 253 -4.35 -13.75 43.54
N ALA A 254 -4.62 -12.56 44.10
CA ALA A 254 -4.74 -12.36 45.54
C ALA A 254 -5.94 -13.11 46.13
N ALA A 255 -7.08 -13.14 45.44
CA ALA A 255 -8.25 -13.92 45.83
C ALA A 255 -7.96 -15.44 45.79
N ALA A 256 -7.27 -15.93 44.76
CA ALA A 256 -6.90 -17.33 44.63
C ALA A 256 -5.97 -17.83 45.78
N LEU A 257 -5.11 -16.96 46.31
CA LEU A 257 -4.21 -17.28 47.43
C LEU A 257 -4.87 -17.26 48.81
N THR A 258 -6.14 -16.86 48.93
CA THR A 258 -6.86 -16.81 50.23
C THR A 258 -7.88 -17.93 50.44
N LEU A 259 -8.07 -18.82 49.45
CA LEU A 259 -9.00 -19.96 49.53
C LEU A 259 -8.29 -21.31 49.46
N SER A 260 -7.51 -21.63 50.49
CA SER A 260 -7.10 -23.01 50.81
C SER A 260 -7.65 -23.44 52.17
N PRO A 261 -8.73 -24.25 52.22
CA PRO A 261 -9.31 -24.72 53.46
C PRO A 261 -8.41 -25.72 54.18
N LEU A 262 -8.32 -25.59 55.50
CA LEU A 262 -7.76 -26.58 56.42
C LEU A 262 -8.27 -28.00 56.14
N GLN A 263 -7.39 -28.95 55.83
CA GLN A 263 -7.68 -30.38 56.00
C GLN A 263 -6.39 -31.22 56.08
N SER A 264 -6.49 -32.37 56.77
CA SER A 264 -5.45 -33.39 57.00
C SER A 264 -4.42 -33.11 58.12
N LEU A 265 -4.80 -33.45 59.35
CA LEU A 265 -3.84 -33.77 60.43
C LEU A 265 -4.36 -34.97 61.26
N HIS A 266 -4.26 -36.16 60.65
CA HIS A 266 -4.45 -37.51 61.21
C HIS A 266 -3.88 -38.48 60.15
N ALA A 267 -3.19 -39.60 60.44
CA ALA A 267 -2.74 -40.19 61.70
C ALA A 267 -1.54 -41.16 61.42
N ASN A 268 -1.20 -42.03 62.38
CA ASN A 268 -0.10 -43.03 62.42
C ASN A 268 1.30 -42.40 62.64
N SER A 269 2.00 -42.59 63.77
CA SER A 269 1.92 -43.58 64.87
C SER A 269 2.28 -45.03 64.50
N GLY A 270 3.33 -45.54 65.15
CA GLY A 270 3.87 -46.89 65.07
C GLY A 270 5.17 -46.97 64.25
N ASP A 271 6.26 -47.56 64.74
CA ASP A 271 6.60 -47.99 66.11
C ASP A 271 8.14 -48.19 66.23
N ASP A 272 8.58 -48.85 67.31
CA ASP A 272 9.87 -49.51 67.55
C ASP A 272 10.92 -48.75 68.38
N SER A 273 10.82 -48.94 69.69
CA SER A 273 11.97 -49.27 70.54
C SER A 273 11.53 -50.02 71.81
N ASN A 274 11.41 -51.35 71.72
CA ASN A 274 12.13 -52.27 72.63
C ASN A 274 12.14 -53.73 72.13
#